data_AF-A0A7M7MZF0-F1
#
_entry.id   AF-A0A7M7MZF0-F1
#
_cell.length_a   1.000
_cell.length_b   1.000
_cell.length_c   1.000
_cell.angle_alpha   90.00
_cell.angle_beta   90.00
_cell.angle_gamma   90.00
#
_symmetry.space_group_name_H-M   'P 1'
#
loop_
_entity.id
_entity.type
_entity.pdbx_description
1 polymer ?
#
loop_
_entity_poly.entity_id
_entity_poly.type
_entity_poly.pdbx_seq_one_letter_code
_entity_poly.pdbx_strand_id
1 'polypeptide(L)'
;MSLDNNSEAVTVRCPVDVTSIADCWYEESAAMNPREESIAVVCCTVNLCTTPRGSPVGLESGKVPNSAISISSRYNYKLGKPKARLNSPSAWVPKDDDEDPWLQIKFNSAYVITAILTQGRADSPDQWVTSYIVSSSMDGASWTHYQDINTNTVKVYTGNYDPNSFVVHTIFKPIECRFFRIYPKTANNVHRSLRLELTGYGPLNDLIGG
;
A
#
# COMPACT_ATOMS: atom_id res chain seq x y z
N MET A 1 27.68 -19.37 -23.80
CA MET A 1 26.48 -19.84 -23.07
C MET A 1 25.59 -18.63 -22.92
N SER A 2 24.47 -18.61 -23.64
CA SER A 2 23.50 -17.52 -23.70
C SER A 2 22.75 -17.44 -22.37
N LEU A 3 22.58 -16.23 -21.85
CA LEU A 3 21.69 -15.92 -20.74
C LEU A 3 20.35 -15.55 -21.34
N ASP A 4 19.38 -16.46 -21.26
CA ASP A 4 18.02 -16.18 -21.70
C ASP A 4 17.29 -15.47 -20.56
N ASN A 5 17.19 -14.14 -20.65
CA ASN A 5 16.36 -13.32 -19.77
C ASN A 5 15.15 -12.84 -20.59
N ASN A 6 14.08 -13.64 -20.59
CA ASN A 6 12.80 -13.23 -21.17
C ASN A 6 12.11 -12.23 -20.23
N SER A 7 12.46 -10.95 -20.35
CA SER A 7 11.59 -9.85 -19.91
C SER A 7 10.68 -9.49 -21.07
N GLU A 8 9.40 -9.86 -20.98
CA GLU A 8 8.36 -9.36 -21.89
C GLU A 8 8.26 -7.83 -21.71
N ALA A 9 8.67 -7.08 -22.74
CA ALA A 9 8.60 -5.63 -22.74
C ALA A 9 7.23 -5.19 -23.27
N VAL A 10 6.42 -4.56 -22.41
CA VAL A 10 5.13 -3.95 -22.80
C VAL A 10 5.39 -2.51 -23.24
N THR A 11 4.88 -2.11 -24.40
CA THR A 11 5.05 -0.76 -24.94
C THR A 11 3.86 0.11 -24.55
N VAL A 12 4.13 1.30 -23.99
CA VAL A 12 3.10 2.30 -23.63
C VAL A 12 3.20 3.46 -24.61
N ARG A 13 2.07 3.84 -25.23
CA ARG A 13 2.00 5.00 -26.12
C ARG A 13 1.25 6.16 -25.47
N CYS A 14 1.77 7.36 -25.71
CA CYS A 14 1.21 8.62 -25.27
C CYS A 14 1.15 9.60 -26.46
N PRO A 15 0.07 10.37 -26.65
CA PRO A 15 0.02 11.49 -27.58
C PRO A 15 1.06 12.57 -27.25
N VAL A 16 1.50 13.34 -28.25
CA VAL A 16 2.62 14.30 -28.14
C VAL A 16 2.38 15.47 -27.18
N ASP A 17 1.15 15.71 -26.75
CA ASP A 17 0.75 16.89 -25.94
C ASP A 17 0.13 16.53 -24.56
N VAL A 18 0.34 15.31 -24.04
CA VAL A 18 -0.25 14.91 -22.75
C VAL A 18 0.49 15.51 -21.54
N THR A 19 -0.28 15.97 -20.56
CA THR A 19 0.23 16.44 -19.25
C THR A 19 -0.08 15.47 -18.11
N SER A 20 -0.85 14.41 -18.40
CA SER A 20 -1.31 13.40 -17.46
C SER A 20 -1.07 12.00 -18.03
N ILE A 21 -0.58 11.11 -17.19
CA ILE A 21 -0.35 9.70 -17.54
C ILE A 21 -1.66 8.92 -17.76
N ALA A 22 -2.80 9.48 -17.31
CA ALA A 22 -4.12 8.88 -17.50
C ALA A 22 -4.58 8.87 -18.98
N ASP A 23 -3.91 9.63 -19.83
CA ASP A 23 -4.25 9.80 -21.25
C ASP A 23 -3.39 8.90 -22.18
N CYS A 24 -2.58 8.00 -21.59
CA CYS A 24 -1.76 7.01 -22.31
C CYS A 24 -2.41 5.61 -22.30
N TRP A 25 -2.12 4.78 -23.30
CA TRP A 25 -2.65 3.40 -23.39
C TRP A 25 -1.57 2.36 -23.68
N TYR A 26 -1.89 1.10 -23.36
CA TYR A 26 -1.02 -0.07 -23.54
C TYR A 26 -1.31 -0.78 -24.88
N GLU A 27 -0.26 -1.28 -25.53
CA GLU A 27 -0.37 -2.25 -26.62
C GLU A 27 0.55 -3.45 -26.37
N GLU A 28 0.01 -4.64 -26.53
CA GLU A 28 0.68 -5.90 -26.26
C GLU A 28 1.16 -6.53 -27.58
N SER A 29 2.09 -5.88 -28.28
CA SER A 29 3.00 -6.59 -29.21
C SER A 29 4.14 -5.70 -29.71
N ALA A 30 5.35 -6.22 -29.63
CA ALA A 30 6.49 -5.70 -30.39
C ALA A 30 6.47 -6.32 -31.80
N ALA A 31 6.27 -5.48 -32.81
CA ALA A 31 7.06 -5.54 -34.02
C ALA A 31 7.73 -4.16 -34.16
N MET A 32 8.97 -4.08 -33.70
CA MET A 32 9.76 -2.85 -33.62
C MET A 32 10.06 -2.33 -35.04
N ASN A 33 9.37 -1.28 -35.46
CA ASN A 33 9.68 -0.55 -36.70
C ASN A 33 10.87 0.39 -36.44
N PRO A 34 11.96 0.39 -37.23
CA PRO A 34 13.21 1.09 -36.89
C PRO A 34 13.16 2.63 -37.03
N ARG A 35 11.97 3.24 -37.09
CA ARG A 35 11.81 4.67 -37.40
C ARG A 35 10.92 5.46 -36.43
N GLU A 36 10.48 4.87 -35.32
CA GLU A 36 9.79 5.61 -34.26
C GLU A 36 10.27 5.15 -32.90
N GLU A 37 11.10 5.96 -32.25
CA GLU A 37 11.35 5.86 -30.82
C GLU A 37 10.44 6.84 -30.09
N SER A 38 9.48 6.31 -29.34
CA SER A 38 8.82 7.05 -28.27
C SER A 38 8.55 6.08 -27.14
N ILE A 39 9.58 5.91 -26.29
CA ILE A 39 9.48 5.25 -25.00
C ILE A 39 8.83 6.27 -24.05
N ALA A 40 7.67 5.98 -23.49
CA ALA A 40 7.12 6.74 -22.38
C ALA A 40 7.96 6.46 -21.12
N VAL A 41 9.08 7.16 -21.03
CA VAL A 41 9.85 7.34 -19.81
C VAL A 41 8.98 8.18 -18.88
N VAL A 42 8.59 7.64 -17.72
CA VAL A 42 8.24 8.51 -16.59
C VAL A 42 9.46 9.41 -16.43
N CYS A 43 9.34 10.71 -16.67
CA CYS A 43 10.37 11.70 -16.38
C CYS A 43 10.55 11.76 -14.86
N CYS A 44 11.10 10.68 -14.31
CA CYS A 44 11.69 10.61 -13.01
C CYS A 44 12.95 11.46 -13.13
N THR A 45 13.03 12.50 -12.31
CA THR A 45 14.29 13.16 -12.01
C THR A 45 15.21 12.15 -11.32
N VAL A 46 15.87 11.31 -12.12
CA VAL A 46 16.99 10.38 -11.88
C VAL A 46 17.00 9.46 -10.64
N ASN A 47 16.01 9.48 -9.73
CA ASN A 47 16.05 8.71 -8.48
C ASN A 47 14.76 7.90 -8.16
N LEU A 48 13.73 7.96 -8.99
CA LEU A 48 12.43 7.31 -8.74
C LEU A 48 12.26 5.95 -9.47
N CYS A 49 13.09 5.63 -10.46
CA CYS A 49 13.00 4.39 -11.25
C CYS A 49 13.65 3.15 -10.60
N THR A 50 14.32 3.28 -9.45
CA THR A 50 14.96 2.14 -8.77
C THR A 50 14.06 1.44 -7.77
N THR A 51 12.92 2.04 -7.40
CA THR A 51 11.95 1.47 -6.44
C THR A 51 10.53 1.67 -6.95
N PRO A 52 9.98 0.79 -7.82
CA PRO A 52 8.65 0.99 -8.40
C PRO A 52 7.52 1.12 -7.35
N ARG A 53 7.73 0.59 -6.14
CA ARG A 53 6.82 0.72 -4.99
C ARG A 53 7.16 1.87 -4.04
N GLY A 54 8.10 2.74 -4.39
CA GLY A 54 8.63 3.76 -3.48
C GLY A 54 9.38 3.17 -2.28
N SER A 55 9.56 4.00 -1.25
CA SER A 55 10.24 3.64 -0.01
C SER A 55 9.25 3.36 1.13
N PRO A 56 9.63 2.57 2.16
CA PRO A 56 8.83 2.43 3.37
C PRO A 56 8.49 3.80 3.99
N VAL A 57 7.23 4.02 4.33
CA VAL A 57 6.80 5.28 4.99
C VAL A 57 7.35 5.36 6.41
N GLY A 58 7.65 4.20 7.01
CA GLY A 58 8.43 4.07 8.23
C GLY A 58 7.62 3.63 9.43
N LEU A 59 6.66 2.73 9.23
CA LEU A 59 6.04 2.01 10.33
C LEU A 59 7.04 1.07 10.98
N GLU A 60 7.78 0.28 10.22
CA GLU A 60 8.80 -0.62 10.75
C GLU A 60 9.96 0.15 11.39
N SER A 61 10.50 1.14 10.67
CA SER A 61 11.69 1.90 11.09
C SER A 61 11.45 2.84 12.28
N GLY A 62 10.18 3.07 12.65
CA GLY A 62 9.81 4.01 13.71
C GLY A 62 9.78 5.48 13.28
N LYS A 63 10.08 5.80 12.01
CA LYS A 63 9.96 7.18 11.47
C LYS A 63 8.54 7.72 11.60
N VAL A 64 7.53 6.88 11.41
CA VAL A 64 6.13 7.20 11.78
C VAL A 64 6.00 7.02 13.29
N PRO A 65 5.76 8.08 14.08
CA PRO A 65 5.70 7.97 15.55
C PRO A 65 4.42 7.26 16.02
N ASN A 66 4.42 6.72 17.24
CA ASN A 66 3.22 6.04 17.79
C ASN A 66 1.99 6.96 17.89
N SER A 67 2.19 8.28 18.04
CA SER A 67 1.12 9.29 18.05
C SER A 67 0.42 9.44 16.70
N ALA A 68 1.08 9.06 15.60
CA ALA A 68 0.50 9.03 14.26
C ALA A 68 -0.33 7.77 13.99
N ILE A 69 -0.27 6.77 14.87
CA ILE A 69 -1.00 5.51 14.73
C ILE A 69 -2.24 5.55 15.64
N SER A 70 -3.41 5.23 15.08
CA SER A 70 -4.66 5.06 15.80
C SER A 70 -5.27 3.71 15.47
N ILE A 71 -6.01 3.15 16.43
CA ILE A 71 -6.71 1.87 16.29
C ILE A 71 -8.11 2.05 16.86
N SER A 72 -9.08 1.40 16.24
CA SER A 72 -10.48 1.24 16.66
C SER A 72 -10.59 0.71 18.09
N SER A 73 -9.99 -0.46 18.33
CA SER A 73 -9.99 -1.16 19.59
C SER A 73 -8.70 -1.96 19.78
N ARG A 74 -8.54 -2.57 20.96
CA ARG A 74 -7.45 -3.52 21.24
C ARG A 74 -7.96 -4.61 22.19
N TYR A 75 -7.55 -5.84 21.94
CA TYR A 75 -7.87 -6.99 22.78
C TYR A 75 -7.35 -6.81 24.21
N ASN A 76 -6.09 -6.38 24.35
CA ASN A 76 -5.50 -5.99 25.63
C ASN A 76 -4.37 -4.96 25.45
N TYR A 77 -3.74 -4.51 26.55
CA TYR A 77 -2.71 -3.47 26.52
C TYR A 77 -1.43 -3.88 25.77
N LYS A 78 -1.13 -5.19 25.67
CA LYS A 78 0.05 -5.72 24.97
C LYS A 78 -0.13 -5.78 23.46
N LEU A 79 -1.37 -5.86 22.96
CA LEU A 79 -1.75 -6.05 21.55
C LEU A 79 -2.25 -4.77 20.89
N GLY A 80 -1.59 -3.64 21.20
CA GLY A 80 -1.99 -2.30 20.74
C GLY A 80 -1.12 -1.72 19.63
N LYS A 81 -1.30 -0.41 19.39
CA LYS A 81 -0.67 0.39 18.32
C LYS A 81 0.84 0.12 18.12
N PRO A 82 1.69 0.07 19.17
CA PRO A 82 3.13 -0.11 18.96
C PRO A 82 3.49 -1.47 18.36
N LYS A 83 2.62 -2.48 18.52
CA LYS A 83 2.81 -3.82 17.98
C LYS A 83 2.31 -3.98 16.56
N ALA A 84 1.64 -2.98 16.00
CA ALA A 84 1.07 -3.03 14.66
C ALA A 84 2.09 -2.81 13.54
N ARG A 85 3.37 -2.59 13.87
CA ARG A 85 4.43 -2.31 12.91
C ARG A 85 4.92 -3.63 12.30
N LEU A 86 5.25 -3.63 11.01
CA LEU A 86 5.92 -4.77 10.36
C LEU A 86 7.15 -5.21 11.18
N ASN A 87 7.40 -6.52 11.22
CA ASN A 87 8.49 -7.14 11.98
C ASN A 87 8.51 -6.88 13.50
N SER A 88 7.45 -6.28 14.07
CA SER A 88 7.24 -6.24 15.52
C SER A 88 7.19 -7.67 16.10
N PRO A 89 7.66 -7.89 17.36
CA PRO A 89 7.62 -9.19 18.03
C PRO A 89 6.20 -9.69 18.37
N SER A 90 5.18 -8.89 18.07
CA SER A 90 3.76 -9.24 18.21
C SER A 90 2.94 -8.42 17.20
N ALA A 91 1.62 -8.39 17.30
CA ALA A 91 0.72 -7.67 16.39
C ALA A 91 -0.24 -6.72 17.13
N TRP A 92 -0.90 -5.85 16.37
CA TRP A 92 -2.16 -5.28 16.83
C TRP A 92 -3.27 -6.32 16.67
N VAL A 93 -4.10 -6.45 17.70
CA VAL A 93 -5.28 -7.31 17.69
C VAL A 93 -6.46 -6.48 18.21
N PRO A 94 -7.53 -6.27 17.43
CA PRO A 94 -8.74 -5.61 17.90
C PRO A 94 -9.46 -6.49 18.93
N LYS A 95 -10.50 -5.94 19.59
CA LYS A 95 -11.39 -6.80 20.39
C LYS A 95 -12.18 -7.74 19.49
N ASP A 96 -12.62 -8.86 20.06
CA ASP A 96 -13.41 -9.86 19.32
C ASP A 96 -14.82 -9.34 18.99
N ASP A 97 -15.36 -8.41 19.80
CA ASP A 97 -16.68 -7.77 19.63
C ASP A 97 -16.65 -6.51 18.74
N ASP A 98 -15.49 -6.15 18.19
CA ASP A 98 -15.34 -5.05 17.24
C ASP A 98 -15.65 -5.55 15.82
N GLU A 99 -16.87 -5.34 15.34
CA GLU A 99 -17.32 -5.86 14.03
C GLU A 99 -16.64 -5.18 12.83
N ASP A 100 -16.16 -3.94 12.99
CA ASP A 100 -15.50 -3.17 11.92
C ASP A 100 -14.17 -2.56 12.41
N PRO A 101 -13.17 -3.40 12.74
CA PRO A 101 -11.93 -2.92 13.29
C PRO A 101 -11.12 -2.21 12.20
N TRP A 102 -10.49 -1.11 12.58
CA TRP A 102 -9.56 -0.38 11.74
C TRP A 102 -8.28 -0.01 12.47
N LEU A 103 -7.20 0.08 11.69
CA LEU A 103 -5.94 0.72 12.04
C LEU A 103 -5.71 1.88 11.08
N GLN A 104 -5.39 3.04 11.65
CA GLN A 104 -5.23 4.30 10.95
C GLN A 104 -3.82 4.85 11.12
N ILE A 105 -3.24 5.33 10.03
CA ILE A 105 -2.02 6.13 10.00
C ILE A 105 -2.38 7.56 9.63
N LYS A 106 -1.89 8.53 10.41
CA LYS A 106 -1.95 9.97 10.13
C LYS A 106 -0.57 10.46 9.75
N PHE A 107 -0.41 10.96 8.54
CA PHE A 107 0.79 11.63 8.07
C PHE A 107 0.71 13.14 8.33
N ASN A 108 1.85 13.78 8.60
CA ASN A 108 1.91 15.23 8.76
C ASN A 108 1.72 15.95 7.42
N SER A 109 2.30 15.40 6.36
CA SER A 109 2.17 15.85 4.97
C SER A 109 1.56 14.74 4.12
N ALA A 110 1.07 15.06 2.92
CA ALA A 110 0.51 14.05 2.02
C ALA A 110 1.59 13.05 1.56
N TYR A 111 1.17 11.83 1.28
CA TYR A 111 1.99 10.76 0.70
C TYR A 111 1.23 10.12 -0.46
N VAL A 112 1.97 9.66 -1.47
CA VAL A 112 1.46 8.75 -2.50
C VAL A 112 1.79 7.32 -2.09
N ILE A 113 0.80 6.57 -1.63
CA ILE A 113 0.94 5.18 -1.21
C ILE A 113 0.78 4.25 -2.41
N THR A 114 1.75 3.36 -2.61
CA THR A 114 1.86 2.50 -3.79
C THR A 114 1.88 1.02 -3.45
N ALA A 115 2.17 0.64 -2.20
CA ALA A 115 1.98 -0.74 -1.76
C ALA A 115 1.67 -0.85 -0.26
N ILE A 116 1.05 -1.98 0.09
CA ILE A 116 0.67 -2.37 1.44
C ILE A 116 1.40 -3.67 1.77
N LEU A 117 2.10 -3.70 2.90
CA LEU A 117 2.75 -4.89 3.41
C LEU A 117 2.08 -5.32 4.70
N THR A 118 1.66 -6.58 4.77
CA THR A 118 0.94 -7.11 5.93
C THR A 118 1.63 -8.37 6.46
N GLN A 119 1.57 -8.57 7.77
CA GLN A 119 2.01 -9.77 8.48
C GLN A 119 0.98 -10.13 9.56
N GLY A 120 0.96 -11.39 9.97
CA GLY A 120 0.21 -11.83 11.15
C GLY A 120 0.95 -11.57 12.47
N ARG A 121 0.63 -12.35 13.49
CA ARG A 121 1.20 -12.22 14.84
C ARG A 121 2.41 -13.12 15.06
N ALA A 122 3.59 -12.55 15.20
CA ALA A 122 4.84 -13.32 15.36
C ALA A 122 4.86 -14.25 16.58
N ASP A 123 4.24 -13.85 17.70
CA ASP A 123 4.19 -14.61 18.95
C ASP A 123 2.96 -15.55 19.07
N SER A 124 2.23 -15.80 17.97
CA SER A 124 1.13 -16.78 17.92
C SER A 124 1.18 -17.57 16.60
N PRO A 125 1.16 -18.92 16.64
CA PRO A 125 1.34 -19.72 15.45
C PRO A 125 0.13 -19.71 14.48
N ASP A 126 -1.02 -19.19 14.90
CA ASP A 126 -2.32 -19.36 14.24
C ASP A 126 -3.12 -18.04 14.06
N GLN A 127 -2.51 -16.86 14.22
CA GLN A 127 -3.24 -15.58 14.18
C GLN A 127 -2.74 -14.64 13.09
N TRP A 128 -3.58 -14.39 12.08
CA TRP A 128 -3.35 -13.41 11.02
C TRP A 128 -4.65 -13.03 10.31
N VAL A 129 -4.64 -11.88 9.64
CA VAL A 129 -5.72 -11.42 8.77
C VAL A 129 -5.66 -12.14 7.42
N THR A 130 -6.77 -12.71 6.95
CA THR A 130 -6.89 -13.40 5.65
C THR A 130 -7.56 -12.56 4.57
N SER A 131 -8.24 -11.46 4.94
CA SER A 131 -8.67 -10.44 3.99
C SER A 131 -8.86 -9.08 4.65
N TYR A 132 -8.69 -8.01 3.87
CA TYR A 132 -8.90 -6.65 4.34
C TYR A 132 -9.33 -5.73 3.20
N ILE A 133 -9.90 -4.59 3.58
CA ILE A 133 -10.13 -3.45 2.68
C ILE A 133 -9.38 -2.23 3.20
N VAL A 134 -9.22 -1.21 2.36
CA VAL A 134 -8.56 0.04 2.75
C VAL A 134 -9.38 1.25 2.37
N SER A 135 -9.20 2.32 3.11
CA SER A 135 -9.70 3.65 2.77
C SER A 135 -8.65 4.71 3.03
N SER A 136 -8.86 5.87 2.43
CA SER A 136 -7.96 7.00 2.57
C SER A 136 -8.72 8.31 2.71
N SER A 137 -8.03 9.32 3.21
CA SER A 137 -8.58 10.66 3.41
C SER A 137 -7.48 11.72 3.38
N MET A 138 -7.84 12.94 2.98
CA MET A 138 -6.97 14.13 3.05
C MET A 138 -7.24 14.97 4.29
N ASP A 139 -8.48 14.98 4.79
CA ASP A 139 -8.96 15.82 5.89
C ASP A 139 -9.16 15.04 7.21
N GLY A 140 -9.21 13.71 7.14
CA GLY A 140 -9.52 12.82 8.27
C GLY A 140 -11.01 12.71 8.59
N ALA A 141 -11.88 13.41 7.85
CA ALA A 141 -13.32 13.45 8.02
C ALA A 141 -14.05 12.69 6.90
N SER A 142 -13.66 12.95 5.65
CA SER A 142 -14.22 12.34 4.44
C SER A 142 -13.34 11.18 4.01
N TRP A 143 -13.89 9.96 4.03
CA TRP A 143 -13.13 8.73 3.73
C TRP A 143 -13.59 8.09 2.43
N THR A 144 -12.63 7.69 1.60
CA THR A 144 -12.89 7.01 0.33
C THR A 144 -12.28 5.62 0.36
N HIS A 145 -13.11 4.59 0.18
CA HIS A 145 -12.64 3.21 0.01
C HIS A 145 -11.95 3.04 -1.34
N TYR A 146 -10.83 2.31 -1.33
CA TYR A 146 -10.16 1.94 -2.56
C TYR A 146 -11.03 0.99 -3.39
N GLN A 147 -11.19 1.29 -4.67
CA GLN A 147 -12.04 0.53 -5.59
C GLN A 147 -11.18 -0.38 -6.48
N ASP A 148 -11.71 -1.56 -6.80
CA ASP A 148 -11.16 -2.42 -7.82
C ASP A 148 -11.43 -1.81 -9.20
N ILE A 149 -10.36 -1.60 -9.99
CA ILE A 149 -10.40 -0.90 -11.27
C ILE A 149 -11.26 -1.61 -12.32
N ASN A 150 -11.44 -2.93 -12.20
CA ASN A 150 -12.17 -3.71 -13.19
C ASN A 150 -13.66 -3.76 -12.89
N THR A 151 -14.03 -3.68 -11.60
CA THR A 151 -15.42 -3.87 -11.16
C THR A 151 -16.08 -2.60 -10.61
N ASN A 152 -15.30 -1.55 -10.30
CA ASN A 152 -15.77 -0.36 -9.60
C ASN A 152 -16.46 -0.66 -8.26
N THR A 153 -16.06 -1.76 -7.60
CA THR A 153 -16.52 -2.12 -6.25
C THR A 153 -15.36 -2.03 -5.26
N VAL A 154 -15.66 -2.00 -3.95
CA VAL A 154 -14.62 -1.90 -2.92
C VAL A 154 -13.64 -3.06 -3.06
N LYS A 155 -12.35 -2.75 -3.21
CA LYS A 155 -11.30 -3.76 -3.37
C LYS A 155 -11.11 -4.52 -2.06
N VAL A 156 -11.36 -5.83 -2.12
CA VAL A 156 -10.97 -6.77 -1.08
C VAL A 156 -9.59 -7.34 -1.44
N TYR A 157 -8.62 -7.15 -0.55
CA TYR A 157 -7.29 -7.73 -0.67
C TYR A 157 -7.25 -9.06 0.06
N THR A 158 -6.69 -10.08 -0.58
CA THR A 158 -6.33 -11.35 0.07
C THR A 158 -5.18 -11.09 1.04
N GLY A 159 -5.36 -11.40 2.32
CA GLY A 159 -4.37 -11.14 3.36
C GLY A 159 -3.24 -12.17 3.44
N ASN A 160 -2.79 -12.42 4.65
CA ASN A 160 -1.74 -13.39 4.98
C ASN A 160 -2.27 -14.83 4.98
N TYR A 161 -1.34 -15.77 4.86
CA TYR A 161 -1.58 -17.21 4.94
C TYR A 161 -0.79 -17.87 6.09
N ASP A 162 0.05 -17.11 6.78
CA ASP A 162 0.82 -17.53 7.95
C ASP A 162 1.16 -16.29 8.81
N PRO A 163 1.69 -16.46 10.04
CA PRO A 163 1.91 -15.33 10.96
C PRO A 163 3.14 -14.47 10.64
N ASN A 164 4.11 -14.97 9.87
CA ASN A 164 5.46 -14.42 9.77
C ASN A 164 5.86 -13.93 8.37
N SER A 165 5.40 -14.58 7.31
CA SER A 165 5.63 -14.14 5.93
C SER A 165 4.90 -12.84 5.69
N PHE A 166 5.61 -11.84 5.17
CA PHE A 166 4.96 -10.62 4.72
C PHE A 166 4.30 -10.84 3.36
N VAL A 167 3.08 -10.33 3.21
CA VAL A 167 2.37 -10.29 1.94
C VAL A 167 2.38 -8.85 1.44
N VAL A 168 2.78 -8.67 0.18
CA VAL A 168 2.84 -7.37 -0.49
C VAL A 168 1.68 -7.25 -1.46
N HIS A 169 0.92 -6.16 -1.36
CA HIS A 169 -0.06 -5.77 -2.35
C HIS A 169 0.32 -4.44 -2.99
N THR A 170 0.66 -4.47 -4.27
CA THR A 170 0.84 -3.26 -5.08
C THR A 170 -0.52 -2.65 -5.37
N ILE A 171 -0.64 -1.35 -5.13
CA ILE A 171 -1.84 -0.57 -5.44
C ILE A 171 -1.72 -0.08 -6.87
N PHE A 172 -2.55 -0.62 -7.76
CA PHE A 172 -2.52 -0.29 -9.19
C PHE A 172 -2.72 1.20 -9.45
N LYS A 173 -3.69 1.84 -8.76
CA LYS A 173 -3.90 3.28 -8.78
C LYS A 173 -3.37 3.87 -7.46
N PRO A 174 -2.16 4.43 -7.42
CA PRO A 174 -1.57 4.95 -6.18
C PRO A 174 -2.51 5.90 -5.43
N ILE A 175 -2.48 5.83 -4.10
CA ILE A 175 -3.37 6.59 -3.22
C ILE A 175 -2.62 7.80 -2.69
N GLU A 176 -3.02 9.00 -3.12
CA GLU A 176 -2.60 10.24 -2.46
C GLU A 176 -3.44 10.45 -1.19
N CYS A 177 -2.80 10.51 -0.02
CA CYS A 177 -3.52 10.71 1.24
C CYS A 177 -2.67 11.33 2.36
N ARG A 178 -3.36 11.93 3.35
CA ARG A 178 -2.78 12.27 4.67
C ARG A 178 -3.20 11.27 5.74
N PHE A 179 -4.27 10.51 5.49
CA PHE A 179 -4.77 9.50 6.37
C PHE A 179 -5.01 8.21 5.59
N PHE A 180 -4.49 7.10 6.13
CA PHE A 180 -4.67 5.77 5.55
C PHE A 180 -5.30 4.87 6.60
N ARG A 181 -6.34 4.11 6.23
CA ARG A 181 -6.96 3.10 7.08
C ARG A 181 -6.96 1.73 6.41
N ILE A 182 -6.62 0.72 7.19
CA ILE A 182 -6.81 -0.69 6.86
C ILE A 182 -7.87 -1.28 7.78
N TYR A 183 -8.75 -2.09 7.20
CA TYR A 183 -9.88 -2.72 7.89
C TYR A 183 -9.77 -4.24 7.74
N PRO A 184 -9.25 -4.96 8.73
CA PRO A 184 -9.30 -6.42 8.77
C PRO A 184 -10.73 -6.94 8.66
N LYS A 185 -11.00 -7.79 7.67
CA LYS A 185 -12.35 -8.36 7.45
C LYS A 185 -12.44 -9.80 7.92
N THR A 186 -11.55 -10.67 7.43
CA THR A 186 -11.49 -12.07 7.86
C THR A 186 -10.13 -12.41 8.44
N ALA A 187 -10.06 -13.46 9.25
CA ALA A 187 -8.83 -13.93 9.88
C ALA A 187 -8.71 -15.46 9.80
N ASN A 188 -7.49 -15.94 10.04
CA ASN A 188 -7.31 -17.31 10.49
C ASN A 188 -7.68 -17.35 11.97
N ASN A 189 -8.66 -18.20 12.32
CA ASN A 189 -9.29 -18.23 13.63
C ASN A 189 -10.03 -16.91 13.96
N VAL A 190 -10.35 -16.65 15.23
CA VAL A 190 -11.18 -15.50 15.66
C VAL A 190 -10.42 -14.17 15.66
N HIS A 191 -9.09 -14.19 15.81
CA HIS A 191 -8.31 -12.98 16.07
C HIS A 191 -7.70 -12.35 14.81
N ARG A 192 -8.22 -11.18 14.43
CA ARG A 192 -7.73 -10.33 13.33
C ARG A 192 -6.40 -9.64 13.66
N SER A 193 -5.32 -10.44 13.70
CA SER A 193 -3.99 -9.96 14.04
C SER A 193 -3.24 -9.37 12.86
N LEU A 194 -2.74 -8.15 13.01
CA LEU A 194 -2.11 -7.40 11.92
C LEU A 194 -0.83 -6.67 12.36
N ARG A 195 0.20 -6.83 11.54
CA ARG A 195 1.37 -5.97 11.42
C ARG A 195 1.38 -5.34 10.03
N LEU A 196 1.76 -4.07 9.93
CA LEU A 196 1.63 -3.23 8.74
C LEU A 196 2.91 -2.46 8.44
N GLU A 197 3.27 -2.39 7.16
CA GLU A 197 4.09 -1.32 6.56
C GLU A 197 3.39 -0.81 5.30
N LEU A 198 3.63 0.46 4.96
CA LEU A 198 3.22 1.05 3.69
C LEU A 198 4.46 1.49 2.94
N THR A 199 4.44 1.41 1.61
CA THR A 199 5.48 2.00 0.78
C THR A 199 4.88 3.02 -0.16
N GLY A 200 5.67 4.03 -0.51
CA GLY A 200 5.20 5.14 -1.32
C GLY A 200 6.24 6.22 -1.53
N TYR A 201 5.76 7.35 -2.01
CA TYR A 201 6.53 8.55 -2.24
C TYR A 201 6.03 9.68 -1.35
N GLY A 202 6.95 10.42 -0.75
CA GLY A 202 6.64 11.53 0.13
C GLY A 202 7.65 11.68 1.27
N PRO A 203 7.47 12.67 2.16
CA PRO A 203 6.32 13.58 2.20
C PRO A 203 6.24 14.45 0.95
N LEU A 204 5.04 14.63 0.41
CA LEU A 204 4.77 15.66 -0.59
C LEU A 204 4.80 16.99 0.17
N ASN A 205 5.77 17.84 -0.14
CA ASN A 205 5.76 19.19 0.40
C ASN A 205 4.51 19.88 -0.15
N ASP A 206 3.67 20.43 0.74
CA ASP A 206 2.66 21.40 0.34
C ASP A 206 3.42 22.62 -0.21
N LEU A 207 3.77 22.63 -1.50
CA LEU A 207 4.41 23.76 -2.18
C LEU A 207 3.48 24.97 -2.33
N ILE A 208 2.42 25.04 -1.53
CA ILE A 208 1.49 26.16 -1.50
C ILE A 208 1.16 26.47 -0.02
N GLY A 209 2.09 27.19 0.62
CA GLY A 209 1.83 28.02 1.78
C GLY A 209 2.66 29.27 1.58
N GLY A 210 2.02 30.33 1.06
CA GLY A 210 2.65 31.58 0.63
C GLY A 210 3.13 32.50 1.74
#